data_AF-A0A968DK77-F1
#
_entry.id   AF-A0A968DK77-F1
#
_cell.length_a   1.000
_cell.length_b   1.000
_cell.length_c   1.000
_cell.angle_alpha   90.00
_cell.angle_beta   90.00
_cell.angle_gamma   90.00
#
_symmetry.space_group_name_H-M   'P 1'
#
loop_
_entity.id
_entity.type
_entity.pdbx_description
1 polymer ?
#
loop_
_entity_poly.entity_id
_entity_poly.type
_entity_poly.pdbx_seq_one_letter_code
_entity_poly.pdbx_strand_id
1 'polypeptide(L)' 'GGMGHTSNFSCYIAGEDENGELTFDNHALGCSICVDITQDAMRMLDEGNSIAEIREYVDLTYSRFGPSNME' A
#
# COMPACT_ATOMS: atom_id res chain seq x y z
N GLY A 1 4.26 9.93 3.99
CA GLY A 1 4.50 11.39 3.96
C GLY A 1 3.43 12.10 3.17
N GLY A 2 2.97 13.27 3.63
CA GLY A 2 2.09 14.21 2.91
C GLY A 2 0.66 13.78 2.56
N MET A 3 0.48 12.57 2.02
CA MET A 3 -0.77 12.08 1.42
C MET A 3 -1.56 11.10 2.30
N GLY A 4 -1.13 10.84 3.54
CA GLY A 4 -1.90 10.03 4.48
C GLY A 4 -2.01 8.54 4.13
N HIS A 5 -1.07 7.97 3.37
CA HIS A 5 -1.11 6.56 2.96
C HIS A 5 -0.87 5.61 4.14
N THR A 6 -1.91 5.23 4.88
CA THR A 6 -1.79 4.31 6.03
C THR A 6 -1.76 2.85 5.59
N SER A 7 -1.92 2.56 4.31
CA SER A 7 -1.87 1.18 3.80
C SER A 7 -1.61 1.17 2.30
N ASN A 8 -1.28 0.00 1.77
CA ASN A 8 -1.22 -0.20 0.33
C ASN A 8 -2.58 0.03 -0.35
N PHE A 9 -3.70 -0.16 0.36
CA PHE A 9 -5.04 0.16 -0.14
C PHE A 9 -5.21 1.66 -0.42
N SER A 10 -4.69 2.51 0.48
CA SER A 10 -4.74 3.97 0.33
C SER A 10 -3.96 4.47 -0.89
N CYS A 11 -3.07 3.68 -1.48
CA CYS A 11 -2.41 4.02 -2.74
C CYS A 11 -3.39 4.10 -3.91
N TYR A 12 -4.47 3.32 -3.87
CA TYR A 12 -5.39 3.14 -4.99
C TYR A 12 -6.74 3.80 -4.79
N ILE A 13 -7.13 4.07 -3.55
CA ILE A 13 -8.48 4.50 -3.20
C ILE A 13 -8.45 5.91 -2.61
N ALA A 14 -9.11 6.84 -3.30
CA ALA A 14 -9.29 8.23 -2.87
C ALA A 14 -10.52 8.40 -1.96
N GLY A 15 -11.49 7.48 -2.02
CA GLY A 15 -12.69 7.51 -1.18
C GLY A 15 -13.64 6.36 -1.43
N GLU A 16 -14.63 6.24 -0.56
CA GLU A 16 -15.74 5.29 -0.63
C GLU A 16 -17.02 6.06 -0.27
N ASP A 17 -18.08 5.91 -1.06
CA ASP A 17 -19.37 6.55 -0.79
C ASP A 17 -20.23 5.73 0.20
N GLU A 18 -21.41 6.24 0.55
CA GLU A 18 -22.34 5.57 1.49
C GLU A 18 -22.87 4.21 0.96
N ASN A 19 -22.73 3.94 -0.33
CA ASN A 19 -23.15 2.71 -0.99
C ASN A 19 -21.99 1.71 -1.17
N GLY A 20 -20.77 2.08 -0.77
CA GLY A 20 -19.56 1.29 -0.97
C GLY A 20 -18.93 1.45 -2.36
N GLU A 21 -19.33 2.45 -3.15
CA GLU A 21 -18.70 2.76 -4.43
C GLU A 21 -17.33 3.40 -4.20
N LEU A 22 -16.29 2.73 -4.70
CA LEU A 22 -14.90 3.17 -4.57
C LEU A 22 -14.54 4.22 -5.63
N THR A 23 -13.96 5.32 -5.17
CA THR A 23 -13.27 6.29 -6.04
C THR A 23 -11.79 5.98 -6.08
N PHE A 24 -11.25 5.71 -7.27
CA PHE A 24 -9.84 5.40 -7.46
C PHE A 24 -8.96 6.67 -7.48
N ASP A 25 -7.77 6.58 -6.89
CA ASP A 25 -6.76 7.62 -6.96
C ASP A 25 -5.96 7.51 -8.27
N ASN A 26 -6.06 8.54 -9.12
CA ASN A 26 -5.29 8.61 -10.37
C ASN A 26 -3.78 8.69 -10.14
N HIS A 27 -3.32 9.10 -8.95
CA HIS A 27 -1.91 9.06 -8.58
C HIS A 27 -1.33 7.64 -8.70
N ALA A 28 -2.12 6.62 -8.35
CA ALA A 28 -1.73 5.23 -8.40
C ALA A 28 -1.26 4.79 -9.80
N LEU A 29 -1.80 5.39 -10.86
CA LEU A 29 -1.50 5.07 -12.26
C LEU A 29 -0.05 5.38 -12.64
N GLY A 30 0.61 6.30 -11.93
CA GLY A 30 1.98 6.74 -12.22
C GLY A 30 3.00 6.36 -11.14
N CYS A 31 2.58 5.72 -10.05
CA CYS A 31 3.40 5.53 -8.88
C CYS A 31 3.96 4.10 -8.83
N SER A 32 5.19 3.91 -9.35
CA SER A 32 5.79 2.57 -9.45
C SER A 32 5.93 1.87 -8.09
N ILE A 33 6.22 2.63 -7.03
CA ILE A 33 6.35 2.09 -5.67
C ILE A 33 5.05 1.44 -5.16
N CYS A 34 3.88 1.98 -5.52
CA CYS A 34 2.60 1.39 -5.15
C CYS A 34 2.42 0.02 -5.81
N VAL A 35 2.81 -0.08 -7.07
CA VAL A 35 2.77 -1.34 -7.83
C VAL A 35 3.76 -2.34 -7.24
N ASP A 36 4.99 -1.91 -6.95
CA ASP A 36 6.03 -2.79 -6.40
C ASP A 36 5.62 -3.36 -5.03
N ILE A 37 5.11 -2.50 -4.12
CA ILE A 37 4.57 -2.94 -2.81
C ILE A 37 3.43 -3.94 -3.00
N THR A 38 2.53 -3.69 -3.96
CA THR A 38 1.40 -4.59 -4.25
C THR A 38 1.89 -5.96 -4.72
N GLN A 39 2.83 -5.99 -5.66
CA GLN A 39 3.38 -7.24 -6.19
C GLN A 39 4.11 -8.03 -5.11
N ASP A 40 4.90 -7.37 -4.26
CA ASP A 40 5.59 -8.03 -3.15
C ASP A 40 4.61 -8.58 -2.11
N ALA A 41 3.59 -7.81 -1.74
CA ALA A 41 2.58 -8.26 -0.78
C ALA A 41 1.81 -9.47 -1.32
N MET A 42 1.39 -9.45 -2.58
CA MET A 42 0.70 -10.58 -3.21
C MET A 42 1.59 -11.83 -3.26
N ARG A 43 2.85 -11.67 -3.70
CA ARG A 43 3.82 -12.77 -3.74
C ARG A 43 4.04 -13.39 -2.36
N MET A 44 4.26 -12.58 -1.34
CA MET A 44 4.52 -13.09 0.01
C MET A 44 3.28 -13.74 0.65
N LEU A 45 2.08 -13.24 0.34
CA LEU A 45 0.83 -13.91 0.71
C LEU A 45 0.74 -15.31 0.07
N ASP A 46 1.05 -15.42 -1.21
CA ASP A 46 1.06 -16.70 -1.94
C ASP A 46 2.11 -17.67 -1.40
N GLU A 47 3.23 -17.14 -0.89
CA GLU A 47 4.28 -17.91 -0.19
C GLU A 47 3.87 -18.33 1.24
N GLY A 48 2.73 -17.87 1.74
CA GLY A 48 2.19 -18.24 3.06
C GLY A 48 2.72 -17.40 4.23
N ASN A 49 3.35 -16.26 3.97
CA ASN A 49 3.80 -15.35 5.02
C ASN A 49 2.60 -14.72 5.75
N SER A 50 2.78 -14.42 7.04
CA SER A 50 1.79 -13.68 7.81
C SER A 50 1.74 -12.21 7.39
N ILE A 51 0.59 -11.57 7.60
CA ILE A 51 0.42 -10.13 7.35
C ILE A 51 1.46 -9.28 8.10
N ALA A 52 1.90 -9.72 9.29
CA ALA A 52 2.92 -9.02 10.07
C ALA A 52 4.29 -9.05 9.39
N GLU A 53 4.72 -10.22 8.91
CA GLU A 53 5.99 -10.38 8.17
C GLU A 53 5.99 -9.59 6.87
N ILE A 54 4.86 -9.54 6.16
CA ILE A 54 4.71 -8.76 4.93
C ILE A 54 4.85 -7.27 5.21
N ARG A 55 4.24 -6.77 6.29
CA ARG A 55 4.37 -5.37 6.70
C ARG A 55 5.81 -5.02 7.04
N GLU A 56 6.47 -5.83 7.85
CA GLU A 56 7.89 -5.64 8.20
C GLU A 56 8.77 -5.62 6.95
N TYR A 57 8.55 -6.54 6.01
CA TYR A 57 9.26 -6.56 4.74
C TYR A 57 9.06 -5.26 3.94
N VAL A 58 7.82 -4.79 3.82
CA VAL A 58 7.49 -3.54 3.11
C VAL A 58 8.17 -2.35 3.79
N ASP A 59 8.07 -2.22 5.11
CA ASP A 59 8.69 -1.11 5.84
C ASP A 59 10.21 -1.11 5.67
N LEU A 60 10.87 -2.28 5.80
CA LEU A 60 12.32 -2.40 5.61
C LEU A 60 12.76 -2.09 4.17
N THR A 61 12.00 -2.54 3.18
CA THR A 61 12.35 -2.42 1.76
C THR A 61 12.11 -1.01 1.22
N TYR A 62 11.04 -0.34 1.68
CA TYR A 62 10.55 0.90 1.08
C TYR A 62 10.73 2.16 1.97
N SER A 63 11.12 2.03 3.24
CA SER A 63 11.34 3.18 4.16
C SER A 63 12.35 4.23 3.66
N ARG A 64 13.28 3.84 2.78
CA ARG A 64 14.20 4.79 2.12
C ARG A 64 13.50 5.84 1.27
N PHE A 65 12.26 5.58 0.84
CA PHE A 65 11.45 6.48 0.01
C PHE A 65 10.52 7.37 0.83
N GLY A 66 10.45 7.16 2.15
CA GLY A 66 9.67 7.96 3.07
C GLY A 66 9.33 7.18 4.34
N PRO A 67 9.07 7.87 5.46
CA PRO A 67 8.71 7.21 6.70
C PRO A 67 7.35 6.52 6.57
N SER A 68 7.26 5.31 7.14
CA SER A 68 5.98 4.67 7.45
C SER A 68 5.19 5.58 8.40
N ASN A 69 3.89 5.70 8.18
CA ASN A 69 2.96 6.49 8.98
C ASN A 69 1.97 5.62 9.76
N MET A 70 2.25 4.31 9.81
CA MET A 70 1.54 3.34 10.63
C MET A 70 2.23 3.33 12.00
N GLU A 71 1.54 3.85 13.01
CA GLU A 71 1.93 3.70 14.43
C GLU A 71 1.38 2.40 15.03
#